data_AF-A0A946UW01-F1
#
_entry.id   AF-A0A946UW01-F1
#
_cell.length_a   1.000
_cell.length_b   1.000
_cell.length_c   1.000
_cell.angle_alpha   90.00
_cell.angle_beta   90.00
_cell.angle_gamma   90.00
#
_symmetry.space_group_name_H-M   'P 1'
#
loop_
_entity.id
_entity.type
_entity.pdbx_description
1 polymer ?
#
loop_
_entity_poly.entity_id
_entity_poly.type
_entity_poly.pdbx_seq_one_letter_code
_entity_poly.pdbx_strand_id
1 'polypeptide(L)'
;MAISRQQWQNAAIRLCEMALVATAILSVATAFDDRHRYLELFSHFRFQYFLASLVLAIVFIALRWRNYALLGIGLLALNFWLVAPWFVPPGLWPGSIKTGPAEYGDPILLLHANVHVANENSGPFIQLVNDQRPDLLVIQEATPGWLASLSGLHAEYPYRLLEPRDDP
;
A
#
# COMPACT_ATOMS: atom_id res chain seq x y z
N MET A 1 -42.99 -0.72 -19.63
CA MET A 1 -43.00 -1.90 -18.73
C MET A 1 -42.46 -1.44 -17.38
N ALA A 2 -43.29 -1.30 -16.34
CA ALA A 2 -42.86 -0.74 -15.06
C ALA A 2 -42.33 -1.86 -14.15
N ILE A 3 -41.10 -1.72 -13.65
CA ILE A 3 -40.47 -2.68 -12.72
C ILE A 3 -41.15 -2.54 -11.36
N SER A 4 -41.59 -3.65 -10.76
CA SER A 4 -42.26 -3.65 -9.47
C SER A 4 -41.26 -3.44 -8.32
N ARG A 5 -41.72 -2.91 -7.19
CA ARG A 5 -40.91 -2.72 -5.97
C ARG A 5 -40.26 -4.03 -5.50
N GLN A 6 -40.95 -5.16 -5.66
CA GLN A 6 -40.44 -6.49 -5.33
C GLN A 6 -39.28 -6.90 -6.24
N GLN A 7 -39.34 -6.55 -7.53
CA GLN A 7 -38.26 -6.84 -8.48
C GLN A 7 -36.98 -6.07 -8.12
N TRP A 8 -37.10 -4.80 -7.71
CA TRP A 8 -35.96 -4.00 -7.23
C TRP A 8 -35.34 -4.57 -5.95
N GLN A 9 -36.16 -5.01 -5.00
CA GLN A 9 -35.67 -5.63 -3.76
C GLN A 9 -34.88 -6.91 -4.04
N ASN A 10 -35.41 -7.78 -4.89
CA ASN A 10 -34.74 -9.03 -5.26
C ASN A 10 -33.42 -8.78 -6.01
N ALA A 11 -33.39 -7.78 -6.89
CA ALA A 11 -32.18 -7.39 -7.61
C ALA A 11 -31.11 -6.84 -6.65
N ALA A 12 -31.49 -5.97 -5.72
CA ALA A 12 -30.58 -5.39 -4.73
C ALA A 12 -29.95 -6.46 -3.81
N ILE A 13 -30.75 -7.44 -3.39
CA ILE A 13 -30.28 -8.57 -2.58
C ILE A 13 -29.26 -9.39 -3.35
N ARG A 14 -29.56 -9.78 -4.60
CA ARG A 14 -28.61 -10.53 -5.45
C ARG A 14 -27.32 -9.77 -5.67
N LEU A 15 -27.39 -8.44 -5.81
CA LEU A 15 -26.20 -7.60 -5.91
C LEU A 15 -25.35 -7.67 -4.63
N CYS A 16 -25.97 -7.66 -3.45
CA CYS A 16 -25.25 -7.82 -2.18
C CYS A 16 -24.60 -9.20 -2.05
N GLU A 17 -25.27 -10.26 -2.50
CA GLU A 17 -24.69 -11.62 -2.52
C GLU A 17 -23.47 -11.70 -3.44
N MET A 18 -23.59 -11.18 -4.68
CA MET A 18 -22.47 -11.12 -5.62
C MET A 18 -21.31 -10.29 -5.06
N ALA A 19 -21.61 -9.16 -4.42
CA ALA A 19 -20.61 -8.31 -3.77
C ALA A 19 -19.90 -9.05 -2.63
N LEU A 20 -20.62 -9.85 -1.84
CA LEU A 20 -20.02 -10.66 -0.78
C LEU A 20 -19.09 -11.73 -1.35
N VAL A 21 -19.50 -12.43 -2.40
CA VAL A 21 -18.68 -13.44 -3.06
C VAL A 21 -17.43 -12.82 -3.69
N ALA A 22 -17.58 -11.69 -4.40
CA ALA A 22 -16.45 -10.97 -4.97
C ALA A 22 -15.48 -10.50 -3.86
N THR A 23 -16.01 -9.92 -2.78
CA THR A 23 -15.21 -9.51 -1.62
C THR A 23 -14.49 -10.71 -1.01
N ALA A 24 -15.13 -11.87 -0.91
CA ALA A 24 -14.52 -13.08 -0.38
C ALA A 24 -13.33 -13.54 -1.23
N ILE A 25 -13.53 -13.67 -2.55
CA ILE A 25 -12.49 -14.10 -3.49
C ILE A 25 -11.30 -13.14 -3.42
N LEU A 26 -11.57 -11.83 -3.48
CA LEU A 26 -10.51 -10.81 -3.46
C LEU A 26 -9.77 -10.80 -2.12
N SER A 27 -10.48 -10.88 -0.99
CA SER A 27 -9.87 -10.93 0.35
C SER A 27 -8.98 -12.16 0.51
N VAL A 28 -9.43 -13.33 0.05
CA VAL A 28 -8.63 -14.56 0.10
C VAL A 28 -7.42 -14.46 -0.83
N ALA A 29 -7.56 -13.90 -2.03
CA ALA A 29 -6.44 -13.66 -2.93
C ALA A 29 -5.36 -12.78 -2.29
N THR A 30 -5.76 -11.74 -1.53
CA THR A 30 -4.81 -10.87 -0.82
C THR A 30 -4.05 -11.57 0.30
N ALA A 31 -4.52 -12.71 0.82
CA ALA A 31 -3.83 -13.46 1.87
C ALA A 31 -2.64 -14.27 1.32
N PHE A 32 -2.44 -14.27 0.01
CA PHE A 32 -1.36 -14.96 -0.70
C PHE A 32 -0.55 -14.00 -1.58
N ASP A 33 -0.53 -12.70 -1.23
CA ASP A 33 0.21 -11.66 -1.96
C ASP A 33 1.72 -11.92 -1.99
N ASP A 34 2.25 -12.55 -0.95
CA ASP A 34 3.64 -12.98 -0.82
C ASP A 34 4.07 -14.07 -1.82
N ARG A 35 3.11 -14.80 -2.43
CA ARG A 35 3.42 -15.98 -3.27
C ARG A 35 3.51 -15.69 -4.76
N HIS A 36 2.88 -14.62 -5.24
CA HIS A 36 2.85 -14.32 -6.67
C HIS A 36 2.58 -12.84 -6.93
N ARG A 37 3.36 -12.22 -7.84
CA ARG A 37 3.22 -10.79 -8.21
C ARG A 37 1.81 -10.36 -8.61
N TYR A 38 1.09 -11.19 -9.38
CA TYR A 38 -0.32 -10.89 -9.69
C TYR A 38 -1.26 -10.91 -8.47
N LEU A 39 -0.96 -11.69 -7.44
CA LEU A 39 -1.75 -11.70 -6.20
C LEU A 39 -1.48 -10.45 -5.35
N GLU A 40 -0.25 -9.93 -5.44
CA GLU A 40 0.13 -8.65 -4.83
C GLU A 40 -0.76 -7.48 -5.27
N LEU A 41 -1.21 -7.44 -6.53
CA LEU A 41 -2.11 -6.38 -7.01
C LEU A 41 -3.41 -6.28 -6.18
N PHE A 42 -3.93 -7.40 -5.67
CA PHE A 42 -5.14 -7.38 -4.87
C PHE A 42 -4.90 -6.80 -3.46
N SER A 43 -3.66 -6.83 -2.95
CA SER A 43 -3.32 -6.27 -1.63
C SER A 43 -3.56 -4.76 -1.54
N HIS A 44 -3.55 -4.05 -2.67
CA HIS A 44 -3.68 -2.59 -2.75
C HIS A 44 -5.05 -2.10 -2.27
N PHE A 45 -6.05 -2.98 -2.26
CA PHE A 45 -7.43 -2.65 -1.90
C PHE A 45 -7.91 -3.29 -0.60
N ARG A 46 -6.99 -3.79 0.25
CA ARG A 46 -7.32 -4.45 1.53
C ARG A 46 -8.25 -3.62 2.42
N PHE A 47 -8.04 -2.32 2.50
CA PHE A 47 -8.90 -1.43 3.30
C PHE A 47 -10.31 -1.31 2.71
N GLN A 48 -10.45 -1.28 1.39
CA GLN A 48 -11.73 -1.24 0.69
C GLN A 48 -12.48 -2.56 0.91
N TYR A 49 -11.78 -3.70 0.91
CA TYR A 49 -12.38 -5.01 1.23
C TYR A 49 -12.81 -5.12 2.68
N PHE A 50 -12.05 -4.54 3.62
CA PHE A 50 -12.46 -4.39 5.01
C PHE A 50 -13.79 -3.61 5.14
N LEU A 51 -13.88 -2.43 4.50
CA LEU A 51 -15.10 -1.61 4.53
C LEU A 51 -16.28 -2.31 3.83
N ALA A 52 -16.05 -2.96 2.69
CA ALA A 52 -17.08 -3.73 2.00
C ALA A 52 -17.60 -4.88 2.88
N SER A 53 -16.70 -5.61 3.55
CA SER A 53 -17.06 -6.68 4.49
C SER A 53 -17.88 -6.16 5.67
N LEU A 54 -17.53 -4.98 6.20
CA LEU A 54 -18.27 -4.33 7.28
C LEU A 54 -19.71 -3.99 6.86
N VAL A 55 -19.86 -3.30 5.72
CA VAL A 55 -21.18 -2.91 5.20
C VAL A 55 -22.03 -4.14 4.91
N LEU A 56 -21.47 -5.14 4.23
CA LEU A 56 -22.20 -6.37 3.89
C LEU A 56 -22.58 -7.17 5.15
N ALA A 57 -21.70 -7.26 6.15
CA ALA A 57 -22.04 -7.88 7.43
C ALA A 57 -23.24 -7.19 8.09
N ILE A 58 -23.24 -5.85 8.16
CA ILE A 58 -24.36 -5.07 8.71
C ILE A 58 -25.65 -5.34 7.93
N VAL A 59 -25.60 -5.33 6.60
CA VAL A 59 -26.75 -5.61 5.73
C VAL A 59 -27.33 -7.00 6.00
N PHE A 60 -26.50 -8.05 6.00
CA PHE A 60 -26.98 -9.41 6.21
C PHE A 60 -27.42 -9.70 7.65
N ILE A 61 -26.87 -9.01 8.64
CA ILE A 61 -27.40 -9.00 10.02
C ILE A 61 -28.80 -8.38 10.04
N ALA A 62 -28.99 -7.22 9.40
CA ALA A 62 -30.28 -6.54 9.33
C ALA A 62 -31.35 -7.39 8.62
N LEU A 63 -30.95 -8.12 7.57
CA LEU A 63 -31.81 -9.08 6.85
C LEU A 63 -32.05 -10.40 7.61
N ARG A 64 -31.40 -10.62 8.76
CA ARG A 64 -31.46 -11.86 9.57
C ARG A 64 -30.96 -13.10 8.82
N TRP A 65 -30.07 -12.91 7.83
CA TRP A 65 -29.53 -13.98 7.00
C TRP A 65 -28.22 -14.52 7.58
N ARG A 66 -28.37 -15.42 8.56
CA ARG A 66 -27.27 -15.86 9.45
C ARG A 66 -26.01 -16.33 8.71
N ASN A 67 -26.14 -17.13 7.65
CA ASN A 67 -24.98 -17.67 6.93
C ASN A 67 -24.16 -16.57 6.24
N TYR A 68 -24.84 -15.64 5.56
CA TYR A 68 -24.20 -14.51 4.89
C TYR A 68 -23.61 -13.52 5.89
N ALA A 69 -24.30 -13.30 7.01
CA ALA A 69 -23.78 -12.48 8.10
C ALA A 69 -22.50 -13.07 8.71
N LEU A 70 -22.47 -14.39 8.96
CA LEU A 70 -21.29 -15.09 9.46
C LEU A 70 -20.12 -15.01 8.47
N LEU A 71 -20.38 -15.18 7.17
CA LEU A 71 -19.37 -15.01 6.14
C LEU A 71 -18.83 -13.57 6.12
N GLY A 72 -19.72 -12.56 6.15
CA GLY A 72 -19.33 -11.15 6.21
C GLY A 72 -18.49 -10.81 7.44
N ILE A 73 -18.83 -11.34 8.61
CA ILE A 73 -18.05 -11.18 9.84
C ILE A 73 -16.68 -11.88 9.72
N GLY A 74 -16.64 -13.08 9.14
CA GLY A 74 -15.38 -13.79 8.90
C GLY A 74 -14.44 -13.02 7.97
N LEU A 75 -14.99 -12.46 6.88
CA LEU A 75 -14.23 -11.59 5.97
C LEU A 75 -13.81 -10.28 6.63
N LEU A 76 -14.66 -9.71 7.48
CA LEU A 76 -14.32 -8.51 8.27
C LEU A 76 -13.12 -8.80 9.18
N ALA A 77 -13.11 -9.92 9.89
CA ALA A 77 -12.01 -10.33 10.75
C ALA A 77 -10.72 -10.61 9.95
N LEU A 78 -10.82 -11.29 8.81
CA LEU A 78 -9.70 -11.53 7.92
C LEU A 78 -9.07 -10.21 7.43
N ASN A 79 -9.90 -9.32 6.87
CA ASN A 79 -9.40 -8.05 6.35
C ASN A 79 -8.90 -7.13 7.47
N PHE A 80 -9.52 -7.16 8.66
CA PHE A 80 -9.01 -6.47 9.82
C PHE A 80 -7.61 -6.95 10.20
N TRP A 81 -7.38 -8.27 10.22
CA TRP A 81 -6.05 -8.84 10.51
C TRP A 81 -4.98 -8.36 9.52
N LEU A 82 -5.32 -8.22 8.24
CA LEU A 82 -4.39 -7.76 7.20
C LEU A 82 -4.09 -6.26 7.27
N VAL A 83 -5.01 -5.45 7.81
CA VAL A 83 -4.93 -3.98 7.78
C VAL A 83 -4.58 -3.36 9.14
N ALA A 84 -4.90 -4.03 10.24
CA ALA A 84 -4.63 -3.55 11.59
C ALA A 84 -3.15 -3.16 11.85
N PRO A 85 -2.11 -3.84 11.29
CA PRO A 85 -0.72 -3.41 11.46
C PRO A 85 -0.46 -1.95 11.02
N TRP A 86 -1.26 -1.40 10.11
CA TRP A 86 -1.09 -0.05 9.60
C TRP A 86 -1.50 1.04 10.60
N PHE A 87 -2.33 0.69 11.58
CA PHE A 87 -2.93 1.63 12.53
C PHE A 87 -2.48 1.38 13.98
N VAL A 88 -1.84 0.24 14.24
CA VAL A 88 -1.39 -0.14 15.58
C VAL A 88 0.07 0.29 15.76
N PRO A 89 0.42 0.99 16.87
CA PRO A 89 1.79 1.38 17.14
C PRO A 89 2.78 0.20 17.09
N PRO A 90 4.03 0.42 16.61
CA PRO A 90 5.08 -0.59 16.63
C PRO A 90 5.26 -1.17 18.04
N GLY A 91 5.36 -2.50 18.13
CA GLY A 91 5.51 -3.23 19.39
C GLY A 91 4.19 -3.74 20.00
N LEU A 92 3.03 -3.24 19.56
CA LEU A 92 1.72 -3.70 20.05
C LEU A 92 1.08 -4.77 19.15
N TRP A 93 1.44 -4.82 17.86
CA TRP A 93 0.94 -5.85 16.95
C TRP A 93 1.78 -7.13 17.05
N PRO A 94 1.18 -8.34 17.04
CA PRO A 94 1.94 -9.59 17.01
C PRO A 94 2.93 -9.64 15.85
N GLY A 95 4.21 -9.92 16.14
CA GLY A 95 5.28 -9.95 15.13
C GLY A 95 5.86 -8.59 14.74
N SER A 96 5.37 -7.48 15.33
CA SER A 96 6.02 -6.18 15.15
C SER A 96 7.38 -6.14 15.85
N ILE A 97 8.34 -5.43 15.24
CA ILE A 97 9.63 -5.18 15.86
C ILE A 97 9.39 -4.27 17.06
N LYS A 98 9.75 -4.76 18.26
CA LYS A 98 9.75 -3.94 19.46
C LYS A 98 10.87 -2.92 19.32
N THR A 99 10.50 -1.68 19.04
CA THR A 99 11.42 -0.55 19.21
C THR A 99 11.64 -0.39 20.71
N GLY A 100 12.74 -0.96 21.24
CA GLY A 100 13.23 -0.61 22.56
C GLY A 100 13.64 0.87 22.60
N PRO A 101 13.95 1.43 23.78
CA PRO A 101 14.59 2.74 23.83
C PRO A 101 15.85 2.64 22.96
N ALA A 102 15.85 3.35 21.84
CA ALA A 102 17.00 3.41 20.96
C ALA A 102 18.17 3.89 21.81
N GLU A 103 19.26 3.13 21.87
CA GLU A 103 20.56 3.75 22.12
C GLU A 103 20.71 4.75 20.98
N TYR A 104 20.50 6.04 21.28
CA TYR A 104 20.60 7.11 20.31
C TYR A 104 22.07 7.17 19.86
N GLY A 105 22.39 6.42 18.79
CA GLY A 105 23.57 6.65 18.00
C GLY A 105 23.48 7.99 17.27
N ASP A 106 24.53 8.35 16.55
CA ASP A 106 24.54 9.57 15.76
C ASP A 106 23.39 9.55 14.73
N PRO A 107 22.60 10.64 14.61
CA PRO A 107 21.50 10.70 13.67
C PRO A 107 22.05 10.63 12.24
N ILE A 108 21.40 9.79 11.41
CA ILE A 108 21.71 9.67 9.97
C ILE A 108 20.69 10.50 9.19
N LEU A 109 21.17 11.42 8.36
CA LEU A 109 20.34 12.20 7.44
C LEU A 109 20.21 11.47 6.10
N LEU A 110 19.01 10.99 5.80
CA LEU A 110 18.68 10.36 4.53
C LEU A 110 17.90 11.34 3.64
N LEU A 111 18.37 11.54 2.41
CA LEU A 111 17.66 12.28 1.38
C LEU A 111 17.23 11.35 0.26
N HIS A 112 15.91 11.19 0.09
CA HIS A 112 15.29 10.37 -0.95
C HIS A 112 14.46 11.24 -1.88
N ALA A 113 14.72 11.15 -3.19
CA ALA A 113 13.97 11.87 -4.20
C ALA A 113 13.70 11.00 -5.44
N ASN A 114 12.46 11.02 -5.93
CA ASN A 114 12.18 10.70 -7.32
C ASN A 114 12.38 11.97 -8.14
N VAL A 115 13.31 11.94 -9.10
CA VAL A 115 13.67 13.13 -9.89
C VAL A 115 12.84 13.33 -11.15
N HIS A 116 11.94 12.38 -11.45
CA HIS A 116 11.09 12.31 -12.63
C HIS A 116 11.88 12.18 -13.94
N VAL A 117 11.68 11.09 -14.67
CA VAL A 117 12.48 10.75 -15.87
C VAL A 117 12.58 11.87 -16.92
N ALA A 118 11.52 12.67 -17.08
CA ALA A 118 11.45 13.75 -18.07
C ALA A 118 11.97 15.11 -17.58
N ASN A 119 12.32 15.23 -16.30
CA ASN A 119 12.93 16.44 -15.77
C ASN A 119 14.43 16.42 -16.07
N GLU A 120 14.95 17.33 -16.88
CA GLU A 120 16.39 17.39 -17.17
C GLU A 120 17.15 18.34 -16.23
N ASN A 121 16.43 19.09 -15.37
CA ASN A 121 17.03 20.11 -14.53
C ASN A 121 17.47 19.53 -13.17
N SER A 122 18.74 19.11 -13.10
CA SER A 122 19.36 18.57 -11.90
C SER A 122 19.88 19.63 -10.91
N GLY A 123 19.97 20.90 -11.33
CA GLY A 123 20.55 21.98 -10.54
C GLY A 123 19.90 22.16 -9.15
N PRO A 124 18.57 22.30 -9.04
CA PRO A 124 17.90 22.44 -7.75
C PRO A 124 18.11 21.26 -6.81
N PHE A 125 18.19 20.04 -7.34
CA PHE A 125 18.48 18.85 -6.54
C PHE A 125 19.91 18.86 -6.02
N ILE A 126 20.89 19.17 -6.87
CA ILE A 126 22.30 19.27 -6.45
C ILE A 126 22.47 20.35 -5.38
N GLN A 127 21.79 21.49 -5.53
CA GLN A 127 21.79 22.54 -4.52
C GLN A 127 21.23 22.04 -3.18
N LEU A 128 20.10 21.32 -3.21
CA LEU A 128 19.51 20.72 -2.02
C LEU A 128 20.49 19.75 -1.33
N VAL A 129 21.19 18.91 -2.09
CA VAL A 129 22.21 17.99 -1.55
C VAL A 129 23.35 18.75 -0.87
N ASN A 130 23.84 19.81 -1.51
CA ASN A 130 24.93 20.62 -0.96
C ASN A 130 24.52 21.39 0.30
N ASP A 131 23.28 21.87 0.35
CA ASP A 131 22.74 22.64 1.47
C ASP A 131 22.45 21.73 2.68
N GLN A 132 21.92 20.53 2.45
CA GLN A 132 21.53 19.60 3.52
C GLN A 132 22.65 18.65 3.94
N ARG A 133 23.60 18.34 3.04
CA ARG A 133 24.68 17.37 3.25
C ARG A 133 24.21 16.05 3.87
N PRO A 134 23.28 15.31 3.23
CA PRO A 134 22.81 14.03 3.74
C PRO A 134 23.95 13.01 3.88
N ASP A 135 23.82 12.06 4.79
CA ASP A 135 24.73 10.93 4.92
C ASP A 135 24.40 9.83 3.89
N LEU A 136 23.13 9.73 3.48
CA LEU A 136 22.65 8.76 2.50
C LEU A 136 21.74 9.42 1.45
N LEU A 137 22.06 9.18 0.19
CA LEU A 137 21.31 9.68 -0.96
C LEU A 137 20.61 8.52 -1.69
N VAL A 138 19.31 8.63 -1.92
CA VAL A 138 18.52 7.69 -2.73
C VAL A 138 17.82 8.46 -3.83
N ILE A 139 18.07 8.08 -5.09
CA ILE A 139 17.50 8.77 -6.26
C ILE A 139 16.73 7.74 -7.10
N GLN A 140 15.48 8.05 -7.43
CA GLN A 140 14.63 7.26 -8.33
C GLN A 140 14.43 7.99 -9.66
N GLU A 141 14.24 7.23 -10.73
CA GLU A 141 14.08 7.74 -12.11
C GLU A 141 15.28 8.57 -12.62
N ALA A 142 16.49 8.28 -12.12
CA ALA A 142 17.71 8.93 -12.60
C ALA A 142 18.13 8.35 -13.96
N THR A 143 17.91 9.13 -15.01
CA THR A 143 18.40 8.82 -16.37
C THR A 143 19.93 8.87 -16.44
N PRO A 144 20.56 8.34 -17.50
CA PRO A 144 21.99 8.49 -17.74
C PRO A 144 22.46 9.96 -17.73
N GLY A 145 21.64 10.88 -18.25
CA GLY A 145 21.92 12.33 -18.23
C GLY A 145 21.92 12.93 -16.81
N TRP A 146 21.01 12.45 -15.95
CA TRP A 146 21.02 12.77 -14.53
C TRP A 146 22.30 12.28 -13.86
N LEU A 147 22.69 11.02 -14.06
CA LEU A 147 23.90 10.46 -13.46
C LEU A 147 25.16 11.24 -13.88
N ALA A 148 25.24 11.67 -15.14
CA ALA A 148 26.34 12.50 -15.61
C ALA A 148 26.41 13.84 -14.85
N SER A 149 25.26 14.47 -14.62
CA SER A 149 25.15 15.73 -13.87
C SER A 149 25.55 15.59 -12.39
N LEU A 150 25.34 14.41 -11.81
CA LEU A 150 25.65 14.12 -10.40
C LEU A 150 27.11 13.75 -10.15
N SER A 151 27.95 13.68 -11.19
CA SER A 151 29.34 13.26 -11.09
C SER A 151 30.18 14.10 -10.10
N GLY A 152 29.83 15.38 -9.89
CA GLY A 152 30.47 16.25 -8.91
C GLY A 152 30.29 15.78 -7.46
N LEU A 153 29.20 15.07 -7.15
CA LEU A 153 28.91 14.54 -5.82
C LEU A 153 29.71 13.25 -5.52
N HIS A 154 30.35 12.65 -6.52
CA HIS A 154 31.03 11.36 -6.36
C HIS A 154 32.21 11.39 -5.39
N ALA A 155 32.83 12.55 -5.17
CA ALA A 155 33.90 12.69 -4.19
C ALA A 155 33.36 12.63 -2.75
N GLU A 156 32.18 13.22 -2.52
CA GLU A 156 31.52 13.27 -1.20
C GLU A 156 30.77 11.98 -0.88
N TYR A 157 30.24 11.30 -1.90
CA TYR A 157 29.50 10.03 -1.78
C TYR A 157 30.22 8.90 -2.51
N PRO A 158 31.33 8.35 -1.97
CA PRO A 158 32.19 7.40 -2.69
C PRO A 158 31.55 6.03 -2.93
N TYR A 159 30.65 5.58 -2.05
CA TYR A 159 29.94 4.32 -2.18
C TYR A 159 28.64 4.52 -2.95
N ARG A 160 28.48 3.81 -4.07
CA ARG A 160 27.36 4.01 -5.00
C ARG A 160 26.93 2.69 -5.64
N LEU A 161 25.63 2.58 -5.88
CA LEU A 161 25.02 1.60 -6.77
C LEU A 161 24.19 2.36 -7.80
N LEU A 162 24.50 2.16 -9.08
CA LEU A 162 23.88 2.91 -10.18
C LEU A 162 23.17 1.95 -11.12
N GLU A 163 21.87 2.13 -11.28
CA GLU A 163 21.03 1.40 -12.24
C GLU A 163 20.17 2.40 -13.03
N PRO A 164 20.77 3.18 -13.96
CA PRO A 164 20.03 4.17 -14.73
C PRO A 164 18.98 3.50 -15.63
N ARG A 165 17.86 4.19 -15.80
CA ARG A 165 16.76 3.80 -16.68
C ARG A 165 16.24 5.01 -17.45
N ASP A 166 15.85 4.78 -18.70
CA ASP A 166 15.19 5.78 -19.54
C ASP A 166 13.66 5.66 -19.48
N ASP A 167 13.16 4.63 -18.80
CA ASP A 167 11.75 4.37 -18.52
C ASP A 167 11.39 4.65 -17.04
N PRO A 168 10.12 5.03 -16.76
CA PRO A 168 9.60 5.18 -15.40
C PRO A 168 9.60 3.88 -14.59
#